data_AF-Q6U8D5-F1
#
_entry.id   AF-Q6U8D5-F1
#
_cell.length_a   1.000
_cell.length_b   1.000
_cell.length_c   1.000
_cell.angle_alpha   90.00
_cell.angle_beta   90.00
_cell.angle_gamma   90.00
#
_symmetry.space_group_name_H-M   'P 1'
#
loop_
_entity.id
_entity.type
_entity.pdbx_description
1 polymer ?
#
loop_
_entity_poly.entity_id
_entity_poly.type
_entity_poly.pdbx_seq_one_letter_code
_entity_poly.pdbx_strand_id
1 'polypeptide(L)'
;VEILADMTARDLCQLLVYRSHCVDDNSWALVEHHPHLGLERCLEDHELVVQVESTMASESKFLFRKNYAKYEFFKNPMNFFPE
;
A
#
# COMPACT_ATOMS: atom_id res chain seq x y z
N VAL A 1 0.23 7.71 -12.88
CA VAL A 1 1.23 8.62 -12.26
C VAL A 1 2.59 8.09 -12.65
N GLU A 2 3.58 8.94 -12.89
CA GLU A 2 4.96 8.48 -13.12
C GLU A 2 5.56 8.00 -11.79
N ILE A 3 6.12 6.80 -11.77
CA ILE A 3 6.76 6.20 -10.59
C ILE A 3 8.27 6.34 -10.77
N LEU A 4 8.90 7.09 -9.87
CA LEU A 4 10.35 7.28 -9.88
C LEU A 4 11.05 6.07 -9.25
N ALA A 5 12.29 5.81 -9.66
CA ALA A 5 13.05 4.63 -9.26
C ALA A 5 13.26 4.50 -7.73
N ASP A 6 13.34 5.63 -7.04
CA ASP A 6 13.56 5.74 -5.59
C ASP A 6 12.27 6.00 -4.80
N MET A 7 11.11 6.01 -5.46
CA MET A 7 9.84 6.30 -4.82
C MET A 7 9.38 5.11 -3.95
N THR A 8 9.20 5.37 -2.66
CA THR A 8 8.61 4.39 -1.74
C THR A 8 7.10 4.33 -1.87
N ALA A 9 6.48 3.27 -1.34
CA ALA A 9 5.02 3.16 -1.27
C ALA A 9 4.40 4.33 -0.49
N ARG A 10 5.08 4.84 0.54
CA ARG A 10 4.67 6.05 1.27
C ARG A 10 4.64 7.28 0.39
N ASP A 11 5.71 7.53 -0.36
CA ASP A 11 5.83 8.72 -1.23
C ASP A 11 4.72 8.71 -2.29
N LEU A 12 4.49 7.54 -2.91
CA LEU A 12 3.43 7.39 -3.91
C LEU A 12 2.03 7.56 -3.29
N CYS A 13 1.78 7.01 -2.10
CA CYS A 13 0.52 7.23 -1.39
C CYS A 13 0.28 8.72 -1.13
N GLN A 14 1.27 9.45 -0.61
CA GLN A 14 1.16 10.89 -0.35
C GLN A 14 0.88 11.68 -1.63
N LEU A 15 1.55 11.33 -2.74
CA LEU A 15 1.30 11.94 -4.05
C LEU A 15 -0.14 11.71 -4.53
N LEU A 16 -0.65 10.47 -4.37
CA LEU A 16 -2.01 10.13 -4.78
C LEU A 16 -3.06 10.80 -3.88
N VAL A 17 -2.84 10.84 -2.56
CA VAL A 17 -3.69 11.60 -1.63
C VAL A 17 -3.80 13.06 -2.06
N TYR A 18 -2.66 13.70 -2.32
CA TYR A 18 -2.60 15.08 -2.79
C TYR A 18 -3.36 15.29 -4.11
N ARG A 19 -3.08 14.44 -5.12
CA ARG A 19 -3.70 14.57 -6.45
C ARG A 19 -5.19 14.23 -6.48
N SER A 20 -5.65 13.35 -5.59
CA SER A 20 -7.05 12.94 -5.49
C SER A 20 -7.85 13.77 -4.49
N HIS A 21 -7.28 14.84 -3.91
CA HIS A 21 -7.93 15.69 -2.91
C HIS A 21 -8.52 14.89 -1.73
N CYS A 22 -7.81 13.82 -1.34
CA CYS A 22 -8.21 12.97 -0.24
C CYS A 22 -7.75 13.59 1.09
N VAL A 23 -8.47 13.25 2.17
CA VAL A 23 -7.99 13.56 3.52
C VAL A 23 -6.71 12.77 3.76
N ASP A 24 -5.67 13.48 4.20
CA ASP A 24 -4.40 12.89 4.58
C ASP A 24 -4.54 12.21 5.94
N ASP A 25 -4.73 10.89 5.89
CA ASP A 25 -4.73 10.01 7.06
C ASP A 25 -3.80 8.81 6.81
N ASN A 26 -3.38 8.17 7.89
CA ASN A 26 -2.44 7.03 7.84
C ASN A 26 -3.09 5.71 7.37
N SER A 27 -4.32 5.73 6.85
CA SER A 27 -5.02 4.53 6.37
C SER A 27 -4.82 4.28 4.88
N TRP A 28 -4.33 5.25 4.11
CA TRP A 28 -4.06 5.05 2.69
C TRP A 28 -2.92 4.04 2.47
N ALA A 29 -3.12 3.14 1.51
CA ALA A 29 -2.18 2.10 1.16
C ALA A 29 -2.13 1.88 -0.36
N LEU A 30 -0.96 1.50 -0.83
CA LEU A 30 -0.78 0.88 -2.14
C LEU A 30 -0.93 -0.63 -1.98
N VAL A 31 -1.71 -1.25 -2.85
CA VAL A 31 -2.00 -2.68 -2.81
C VAL A 31 -1.52 -3.32 -4.09
N GLU A 32 -0.63 -4.29 -3.98
CA GLU A 32 -0.28 -5.20 -5.06
C GLU A 32 -1.41 -6.23 -5.18
N HIS A 33 -2.08 -6.27 -6.34
CA HIS A 33 -3.22 -7.14 -6.60
C HIS A 33 -2.93 -8.08 -7.77
N HIS A 34 -3.09 -9.39 -7.55
CA HIS A 34 -2.88 -10.47 -8.52
C HIS A 34 -4.20 -11.16 -8.88
N PRO A 35 -4.92 -10.70 -9.93
CA PRO A 35 -6.25 -11.20 -10.25
C PRO A 35 -6.31 -12.71 -10.45
N HIS A 36 -5.32 -13.28 -11.14
CA HIS A 36 -5.26 -14.72 -11.46
C HIS A 36 -5.11 -15.63 -10.25
N LEU A 37 -4.48 -15.13 -9.19
CA LEU A 37 -4.31 -15.88 -7.95
C LEU A 37 -5.47 -15.64 -6.97
N GLY A 38 -6.28 -14.60 -7.20
CA GLY A 38 -7.26 -14.12 -6.22
C GLY A 38 -6.60 -13.59 -4.94
N LEU A 39 -5.35 -13.12 -5.04
CA LEU A 39 -4.55 -12.66 -3.90
C LEU A 39 -4.18 -11.19 -4.06
N GLU A 40 -4.01 -10.52 -2.92
CA GLU A 40 -3.53 -9.15 -2.82
C GLU A 40 -2.80 -8.94 -1.50
N ARG A 41 -1.88 -7.97 -1.47
CA ARG A 41 -1.23 -7.52 -0.24
C ARG A 41 -1.04 -6.01 -0.25
N CYS A 42 -1.04 -5.40 0.92
CA CYS A 42 -0.59 -4.02 1.04
C CYS A 42 0.93 -3.98 0.96
N LEU A 43 1.47 -2.98 0.28
CA LEU A 43 2.88 -2.64 0.42
C LEU A 43 3.09 -1.94 1.75
N GLU A 44 4.19 -2.29 2.42
CA GLU A 44 4.70 -1.53 3.54
C GLU A 44 5.31 -0.21 3.07
N ASP A 45 5.26 0.81 3.92
CA ASP A 45 5.61 2.19 3.55
C ASP A 45 7.03 2.38 3.02
N HIS A 46 7.94 1.50 3.41
CA HIS A 46 9.35 1.56 3.06
C HIS A 46 9.69 0.78 1.78
N GLU A 47 8.76 0.01 1.22
CA GLU A 47 9.00 -0.74 -0.01
C GLU A 47 9.13 0.22 -1.20
N LEU A 48 10.14 -0.01 -2.05
CA LEU A 48 10.31 0.72 -3.31
C LEU A 48 9.31 0.20 -4.34
N VAL A 49 8.46 1.08 -4.87
CA VAL A 49 7.36 0.68 -5.75
C VAL A 49 7.87 0.01 -7.03
N VAL A 50 8.96 0.53 -7.60
CA VAL A 50 9.59 -0.04 -8.80
C VAL A 50 10.15 -1.44 -8.55
N GLN A 51 10.67 -1.71 -7.35
CA GLN A 51 11.15 -3.05 -7.02
C GLN A 51 10.00 -4.05 -6.93
N VAL A 52 8.88 -3.66 -6.30
CA VAL A 52 7.68 -4.50 -6.26
C VAL A 52 7.14 -4.74 -7.66
N GLU A 53 6.98 -3.69 -8.46
CA GLU A 53 6.50 -3.75 -9.85
C GLU A 53 7.36 -4.70 -10.70
N SER A 54 8.69 -4.69 -10.53
CA SER A 54 9.59 -5.56 -11.28
C SER A 54 9.38 -7.06 -11.06
N THR A 55 8.71 -7.43 -9.97
CA THR A 55 8.41 -8.82 -9.60
C THR A 55 6.96 -9.21 -9.90
N MET A 56 6.12 -8.26 -10.28
CA MET A 56 4.70 -8.48 -10.54
C MET A 56 4.48 -9.24 -11.84
N ALA A 57 3.53 -10.19 -11.82
CA ALA A 57 3.07 -10.84 -13.05
C ALA A 57 2.33 -9.84 -13.95
N SER A 58 2.33 -10.08 -15.27
CA SER A 58 1.84 -9.12 -16.29
C SER A 58 0.43 -8.57 -16.11
N GLU A 59 -0.48 -9.30 -15.44
CA GLU A 59 -1.86 -8.84 -15.19
C GLU A 59 -2.08 -8.31 -13.77
N SER A 60 -1.01 -8.29 -12.96
CA SER A 60 -1.06 -7.69 -11.64
C SER A 60 -1.15 -6.17 -11.78
N LYS A 61 -1.75 -5.52 -10.79
CA LYS A 61 -1.93 -4.07 -10.78
C LYS A 61 -1.78 -3.52 -9.39
N PHE A 62 -1.38 -2.26 -9.31
CA PHE A 62 -1.50 -1.51 -8.07
C PHE A 62 -2.92 -0.96 -7.90
N LEU A 63 -3.44 -1.06 -6.68
CA LEU A 63 -4.66 -0.38 -6.26
C LEU A 63 -4.31 0.63 -5.17
N PHE A 64 -4.98 1.78 -5.20
CA PHE A 64 -4.88 2.81 -4.16
C PHE A 64 -6.19 2.87 -3.39
N ARG A 65 -6.17 2.48 -2.11
CA ARG A 65 -7.37 2.43 -1.26
C ARG A 65 -7.00 2.49 0.23
N LYS A 66 -8.01 2.68 1.08
CA LYS A 66 -7.82 2.67 2.54
C LYS A 66 -7.69 1.24 3.09
N ASN A 67 -6.74 1.05 4.00
CA ASN A 67 -6.60 -0.09 4.88
C ASN A 67 -6.47 0.42 6.33
N TYR A 68 -7.58 0.36 7.08
CA TYR A 68 -7.62 0.80 8.47
C TYR A 68 -6.87 -0.14 9.43
N ALA A 69 -6.67 -1.40 9.03
CA ALA A 69 -6.03 -2.42 9.85
C ALA A 69 -4.50 -2.39 9.79
N LYS A 70 -3.91 -1.67 8.81
CA LYS A 70 -2.45 -1.61 8.55
C LYS A 70 -1.61 -1.37 9.82
N TYR A 71 -2.10 -0.48 10.69
CA TYR A 71 -1.41 -0.10 11.93
C TYR A 71 -2.16 -0.52 13.19
N GLU A 72 -3.11 -1.46 13.09
CA GLU A 72 -3.96 -1.82 14.23
C GLU A 72 -3.15 -2.38 15.39
N PHE A 73 -2.17 -3.24 15.11
CA PHE A 73 -1.25 -3.74 16.13
C PHE A 73 -0.55 -2.61 16.90
N PHE A 74 -0.07 -1.56 16.21
CA PHE A 74 0.62 -0.45 16.87
C PHE A 74 -0.33 0.46 17.64
N LYS A 75 -1.59 0.57 17.21
CA LYS A 75 -2.62 1.37 17.89
C LYS A 75 -3.19 0.67 19.11
N ASN A 76 -3.32 -0.66 19.04
CA ASN A 76 -4.00 -1.47 20.04
C ASN A 76 -3.27 -2.79 20.31
N PRO A 77 -2.00 -2.75 20.77
CA PRO A 77 -1.15 -3.95 20.87
C PRO A 77 -1.68 -4.97 21.89
N MET A 78 -2.32 -4.50 22.96
CA MET A 78 -2.83 -5.35 24.04
C MET A 78 -4.01 -6.24 23.62
N ASN A 79 -4.79 -5.82 22.62
CA ASN A 79 -5.96 -6.55 22.16
C ASN A 79 -5.74 -7.24 20.80
N PHE A 80 -4.53 -7.18 20.25
CA PHE A 80 -4.25 -7.70 18.92
C PHE A 80 -4.07 -9.22 18.91
N PHE A 81 -3.39 -9.76 19.93
CA PHE A 81 -3.19 -11.20 20.09
C PHE A 81 -4.17 -11.77 21.13
N PRO A 82 -4.79 -12.93 20.88
CA PRO A 82 -5.53 -13.67 21.90
C PRO A 82 -4.64 -14.05 23.09
N GLU A 83 -5.24 -14.25 24.26
CA GLU A 83 -4.57 -14.84 25.43
C GLU A 83 -4.12 -16.29 25.19
#